data_AF-A0A264Y8C0-F1
#
_entry.id   AF-A0A264Y8C0-F1
#
_cell.length_a   1.000
_cell.length_b   1.000
_cell.length_c   1.000
_cell.angle_alpha   90.00
_cell.angle_beta   90.00
_cell.angle_gamma   90.00
#
_symmetry.space_group_name_H-M   'P 1'
#
loop_
_entity.id
_entity.type
_entity.pdbx_description
1 polymer ?
#
loop_
_entity_poly.entity_id
_entity_poly.type
_entity_poly.pdbx_seq_one_letter_code
_entity_poly.pdbx_strand_id
1 'polypeptide(L)'
;MIELTHYIGAFSSLHTAKSKGHKAPHKAVLLLAIIDLVEYDIIRSQRIVLSDTLEKRFNEIWHRYLGDSSLFICDITKPFFHMQYEPFWRLVEHNEVQEKIVAEDLPLVKAKKEKKDLPSGAYSVSAMRRAFAYAEIDGMLYELLRNADARAMLRVVLINEYLKGQPTKTMPDWGQLVAMLPLIAFVA
;
A
#
# COMPACT_ATOMS: atom_id res chain seq x y z
N MET A 1 -20.01 3.08 7.47
CA MET A 1 -20.41 2.11 6.42
C MET A 1 -20.13 2.64 5.01
N ILE A 2 -20.59 3.85 4.64
CA ILE A 2 -20.33 4.44 3.30
C ILE A 2 -18.82 4.52 2.99
N GLU A 3 -18.01 5.00 3.94
CA GLU A 3 -16.56 5.11 3.72
C GLU A 3 -15.89 3.75 3.52
N LEU A 4 -16.22 2.74 4.32
CA LEU A 4 -15.68 1.39 4.13
C LEU A 4 -16.06 0.82 2.77
N THR A 5 -17.30 1.01 2.32
CA THR A 5 -17.75 0.58 0.98
C THR A 5 -16.96 1.31 -0.12
N HIS A 6 -16.68 2.61 0.04
CA HIS A 6 -15.83 3.36 -0.88
C HIS A 6 -14.44 2.74 -1.01
N TYR A 7 -13.76 2.44 0.11
CA TYR A 7 -12.42 1.83 0.05
C TYR A 7 -12.41 0.36 -0.35
N ILE A 8 -13.47 -0.41 -0.08
CA ILE A 8 -13.65 -1.73 -0.67
C ILE A 8 -13.66 -1.63 -2.19
N GLY A 9 -14.41 -0.67 -2.75
CA GLY A 9 -14.44 -0.39 -4.19
C GLY A 9 -13.09 0.08 -4.74
N ALA A 10 -12.41 0.98 -4.03
CA ALA A 10 -11.09 1.45 -4.44
C ALA A 10 -10.04 0.32 -4.40
N PHE A 11 -10.05 -0.52 -3.36
CA PHE A 11 -9.10 -1.62 -3.22
C PHE A 11 -9.40 -2.77 -4.20
N SER A 12 -10.65 -3.01 -4.59
CA SER A 12 -10.96 -4.02 -5.61
C SER A 12 -10.60 -3.59 -7.05
N SER A 13 -10.29 -2.31 -7.27
CA SER A 13 -10.08 -1.73 -8.60
C SER A 13 -8.76 -0.94 -8.76
N LEU A 14 -7.72 -1.31 -8.01
CA LEU A 14 -6.38 -0.70 -8.10
C LEU A 14 -5.85 -0.72 -9.55
N HIS A 15 -5.20 0.38 -9.94
CA HIS A 15 -4.57 0.52 -11.24
C HIS A 15 -3.29 -0.32 -11.30
N THR A 16 -3.43 -1.60 -11.67
CA THR A 16 -2.32 -2.56 -11.75
C THR A 16 -2.01 -2.93 -13.19
N ALA A 17 -0.72 -3.07 -13.50
CA ALA A 17 -0.30 -3.75 -14.72
C ALA A 17 -0.79 -5.21 -14.73
N LYS A 18 -0.85 -5.82 -15.92
CA LYS A 18 -1.19 -7.24 -16.09
C LYS A 18 -0.06 -7.98 -16.80
N SER A 19 0.22 -9.20 -16.38
CA SER A 19 1.16 -10.11 -17.04
C SER A 19 0.50 -11.46 -17.22
N LYS A 20 0.43 -11.96 -18.47
CA LYS A 20 -0.24 -13.21 -18.83
C LYS A 20 -1.64 -13.38 -18.22
N GLY A 21 -2.42 -12.30 -18.18
CA GLY A 21 -3.78 -12.29 -17.62
C GLY A 21 -3.85 -12.07 -16.10
N HIS A 22 -2.75 -12.16 -15.36
CA HIS A 22 -2.71 -11.93 -13.91
C HIS A 22 -2.44 -10.45 -13.59
N LYS A 23 -3.18 -9.89 -12.63
CA LYS A 23 -2.95 -8.54 -12.10
C LYS A 23 -1.66 -8.50 -11.28
N ALA A 24 -0.88 -7.44 -11.38
CA ALA A 24 0.34 -7.27 -10.59
C ALA A 24 -0.01 -7.09 -9.10
N PRO A 25 0.53 -7.91 -8.19
CA PRO A 25 0.13 -7.91 -6.78
C PRO A 25 0.79 -6.79 -5.95
N HIS A 26 1.77 -6.09 -6.49
CA HIS A 26 2.65 -5.17 -5.74
C HIS A 26 1.91 -4.11 -4.93
N LYS A 27 0.89 -3.45 -5.51
CA LYS A 27 0.11 -2.42 -4.80
C LYS A 27 -0.66 -3.02 -3.63
N ALA A 28 -1.25 -4.20 -3.82
CA ALA A 28 -1.98 -4.90 -2.77
C ALA A 28 -1.04 -5.35 -1.63
N VAL A 29 0.15 -5.84 -1.95
CA VAL A 29 1.17 -6.19 -0.95
C VAL A 29 1.61 -4.96 -0.15
N LEU A 30 1.81 -3.80 -0.81
CA LEU A 30 2.13 -2.55 -0.11
C LEU A 30 1.01 -2.12 0.84
N LEU A 31 -0.25 -2.17 0.40
CA LEU A 31 -1.39 -1.85 1.25
C LEU A 31 -1.50 -2.81 2.44
N LEU A 32 -1.34 -4.12 2.24
CA LEU A 32 -1.32 -5.10 3.34
C LEU A 32 -0.20 -4.80 4.36
N ALA A 33 0.99 -4.39 3.88
CA ALA A 33 2.10 -4.01 4.76
C ALA A 33 1.75 -2.77 5.60
N ILE A 34 1.11 -1.76 5.00
CA ILE A 34 0.66 -0.57 5.72
C ILE A 34 -0.41 -0.94 6.75
N ILE A 35 -1.37 -1.81 6.39
CA ILE A 35 -2.40 -2.30 7.33
C ILE A 35 -1.75 -2.99 8.54
N ASP A 36 -0.78 -3.88 8.32
CA ASP A 36 0.00 -4.53 9.40
C ASP A 36 0.66 -3.49 10.32
N LEU A 37 1.33 -2.49 9.73
CA LEU A 37 2.09 -1.51 10.51
C LEU A 37 1.22 -0.50 11.25
N VAL A 38 0.01 -0.19 10.76
CA VAL A 38 -0.99 0.58 11.51
C VAL A 38 -1.54 -0.26 12.66
N GLU A 39 -1.83 -1.53 12.41
CA GLU A 39 -2.31 -2.47 13.44
C GLU A 39 -1.31 -2.67 14.58
N TYR A 40 -0.01 -2.71 14.27
CA TYR A 40 1.05 -2.80 15.28
C TYR A 40 1.42 -1.46 15.91
N ASP A 41 0.67 -0.39 15.62
CA ASP A 41 0.92 0.96 16.14
C ASP A 41 2.33 1.50 15.77
N ILE A 42 2.91 1.04 14.66
CA ILE A 42 4.18 1.53 14.11
C ILE A 42 3.93 2.75 13.21
N ILE A 43 2.92 2.68 12.35
CA ILE A 43 2.44 3.83 11.57
C ILE A 43 1.33 4.51 12.37
N ARG A 44 1.67 5.67 12.94
CA ARG A 44 0.78 6.46 13.82
C ARG A 44 0.25 7.74 13.18
N SER A 45 0.34 7.86 11.87
CA SER A 45 -0.17 9.01 11.12
C SER A 45 -0.48 8.65 9.67
N GLN A 46 -1.07 9.60 8.94
CA GLN A 46 -1.30 9.54 7.49
C GLN A 46 0.00 9.48 6.65
N ARG A 47 1.18 9.69 7.27
CA ARG A 47 2.47 9.71 6.58
C ARG A 47 3.09 8.32 6.54
N ILE A 48 3.26 7.79 5.33
CA ILE A 48 3.87 6.51 5.02
C ILE A 48 5.29 6.75 4.51
N VAL A 49 6.27 6.59 5.40
CA VAL A 49 7.69 6.66 5.03
C VAL A 49 8.12 5.34 4.40
N LEU A 50 8.87 5.40 3.29
CA LEU A 50 9.54 4.23 2.71
C LEU A 50 10.73 3.80 3.58
N SER A 51 10.44 3.31 4.78
CA SER A 51 11.42 2.89 5.78
C SER A 51 11.87 1.45 5.57
N ASP A 52 12.97 1.06 6.22
CA ASP A 52 13.41 -0.34 6.24
C ASP A 52 12.36 -1.25 6.89
N THR A 53 11.58 -0.73 7.84
CA THR A 53 10.48 -1.47 8.48
C THR A 53 9.35 -1.76 7.50
N LEU A 54 8.96 -0.78 6.69
CA LEU A 54 7.95 -0.97 5.64
C LEU A 54 8.44 -1.93 4.56
N GLU A 55 9.69 -1.77 4.11
CA GLU A 55 10.31 -2.66 3.13
C GLU A 55 10.40 -4.11 3.64
N LYS A 56 10.82 -4.31 4.89
CA LYS A 56 10.86 -5.63 5.52
C LYS A 56 9.47 -6.26 5.54
N ARG A 57 8.45 -5.52 6.00
CA ARG A 57 7.08 -6.05 6.09
C ARG A 57 6.48 -6.34 4.71
N PHE A 58 6.75 -5.50 3.71
CA PHE A 58 6.38 -5.76 2.32
C PHE A 58 6.99 -7.08 1.82
N ASN A 59 8.28 -7.30 2.04
CA ASN A 59 8.96 -8.54 1.65
C ASN A 59 8.39 -9.75 2.39
N GLU A 60 8.13 -9.66 3.70
CA GLU A 60 7.53 -10.74 4.49
C GLU A 60 6.16 -11.15 3.92
N ILE A 61 5.30 -10.18 3.59
CA ILE A 61 3.98 -10.44 3.00
C ILE A 61 4.13 -11.01 1.58
N TRP A 62 5.05 -10.47 0.77
CA TRP A 62 5.31 -10.99 -0.57
C TRP A 62 5.65 -12.48 -0.51
N HIS A 63 6.67 -12.87 0.25
CA HIS A 63 7.11 -14.27 0.32
C HIS A 63 6.03 -15.16 0.95
N ARG A 64 5.28 -14.64 1.92
CA ARG A 64 4.18 -15.37 2.57
C ARG A 64 3.08 -15.79 1.58
N TYR A 65 2.67 -14.91 0.66
CA TYR A 65 1.55 -15.18 -0.24
C TYR A 65 1.96 -15.60 -1.65
N LEU A 66 3.14 -15.18 -2.10
CA LEU A 66 3.57 -15.33 -3.48
C LEU A 66 4.80 -16.22 -3.61
N GLY A 67 5.51 -16.50 -2.51
CA GLY A 67 6.74 -17.28 -2.50
C GLY A 67 7.70 -16.83 -3.61
N ASP A 68 8.19 -17.80 -4.37
CA ASP A 68 8.98 -17.57 -5.57
C ASP A 68 8.04 -17.36 -6.78
N SER A 69 7.44 -16.16 -6.84
CA SER A 69 6.54 -15.81 -7.94
C SER A 69 7.19 -16.05 -9.30
N SER A 70 6.47 -16.69 -10.21
CA SER A 70 6.98 -17.03 -11.53
C SER A 70 6.76 -15.90 -12.57
N LEU A 71 5.91 -14.92 -12.25
CA LEU A 71 5.54 -13.83 -13.16
C LEU A 71 5.99 -12.45 -12.69
N PHE A 72 6.11 -12.23 -11.39
CA PHE A 72 6.35 -10.92 -10.82
C PHE A 72 7.58 -10.94 -9.91
N ILE A 73 8.37 -9.86 -9.95
CA ILE A 73 9.57 -9.73 -9.10
C ILE A 73 9.22 -8.85 -7.90
N CYS A 74 9.60 -9.28 -6.70
CA CYS A 74 9.40 -8.51 -5.47
C CYS A 74 10.18 -7.19 -5.55
N ASP A 75 9.47 -6.06 -5.55
CA ASP A 75 10.06 -4.72 -5.57
C ASP A 75 9.05 -3.71 -5.02
N ILE A 76 9.36 -3.12 -3.86
CA ILE A 76 8.50 -2.14 -3.19
C ILE A 76 8.52 -0.76 -3.87
N THR A 77 9.57 -0.43 -4.63
CA THR A 77 9.74 0.91 -5.19
C THR A 77 8.69 1.22 -6.26
N LYS A 78 8.31 0.20 -7.05
CA LYS A 78 7.25 0.29 -8.05
C LYS A 78 5.89 0.63 -7.42
N PRO A 79 5.32 -0.15 -6.50
CA PRO A 79 4.04 0.19 -5.90
C PRO A 79 4.11 1.48 -5.08
N PHE A 80 5.22 1.79 -4.41
CA PHE A 80 5.34 3.05 -3.67
C PHE A 80 5.19 4.27 -4.59
N PHE A 81 5.82 4.25 -5.76
CA PHE A 81 5.72 5.32 -6.75
C PHE A 81 4.38 5.31 -7.50
N HIS A 82 3.94 4.16 -8.01
CA HIS A 82 2.73 4.04 -8.85
C HIS A 82 1.42 4.11 -8.08
N MET A 83 1.44 4.10 -6.75
CA MET A 83 0.23 4.31 -5.96
C MET A 83 -0.34 5.74 -6.15
N GLN A 84 0.45 6.68 -6.68
CA GLN A 84 -0.03 8.04 -7.02
C GLN A 84 -1.22 8.09 -8.01
N TYR A 85 -1.48 6.99 -8.73
CA TYR A 85 -2.67 6.85 -9.58
C TYR A 85 -3.94 6.48 -8.80
N GLU A 86 -3.83 6.07 -7.53
CA GLU A 86 -4.97 5.78 -6.67
C GLU A 86 -5.47 7.03 -5.96
N PRO A 87 -6.78 7.23 -5.76
CA PRO A 87 -7.37 8.47 -5.25
C PRO A 87 -6.90 8.85 -3.83
N PHE A 88 -6.49 7.87 -3.03
CA PHE A 88 -6.15 8.03 -1.62
C PHE A 88 -4.65 8.21 -1.32
N TRP A 89 -3.78 8.31 -2.33
CA TRP A 89 -2.33 8.39 -2.15
C TRP A 89 -1.72 9.64 -2.79
N ARG A 90 -0.83 10.35 -2.09
CA ARG A 90 -0.04 11.47 -2.61
C ARG A 90 1.43 11.31 -2.23
N LEU A 91 2.34 11.41 -3.19
CA LEU A 91 3.78 11.49 -2.89
C LEU A 91 4.13 12.92 -2.45
N VAL A 92 4.94 13.05 -1.40
CA VAL A 92 5.41 14.34 -0.88
C VAL A 92 6.93 14.38 -0.96
N GLU A 93 7.45 15.34 -1.73
CA GLU A 93 8.89 15.57 -1.90
C GLU A 93 9.50 16.30 -0.69
N HIS A 94 10.82 16.19 -0.49
CA HIS A 94 11.48 16.83 0.65
C HIS A 94 11.42 18.37 0.61
N ASN A 95 11.47 18.98 -0.57
CA ASN A 95 11.34 20.42 -0.75
C ASN A 95 9.95 20.94 -0.30
N GLU A 96 8.87 20.21 -0.60
CA GLU A 96 7.51 20.56 -0.16
C GLU A 96 7.37 20.58 1.36
N VAL A 97 8.14 19.76 2.07
CA VAL A 97 8.16 19.76 3.54
C VAL A 97 8.91 20.99 4.07
N GLN A 98 10.03 21.34 3.44
CA GLN A 98 10.84 22.50 3.83
C GLN A 98 10.10 23.82 3.60
N GLU A 99 9.42 23.99 2.47
CA GLU A 99 8.64 25.19 2.16
C GLU A 99 7.52 25.44 3.18
N LYS A 100 6.87 24.38 3.69
CA LYS A 100 5.82 24.49 4.71
C LYS A 100 6.32 24.91 6.09
N ILE A 101 7.59 24.64 6.40
CA ILE A 101 8.21 25.07 7.67
C ILE A 101 8.60 26.54 7.61
N VAL A 102 8.92 27.06 6.41
CA VAL A 102 9.35 28.45 6.21
C VAL A 102 8.17 29.42 6.06
N ALA A 103 7.02 28.95 5.58
CA ALA A 103 5.81 29.75 5.43
C ALA A 103 4.88 29.65 6.66
N GLU A 104 5.29 30.26 7.79
CA GLU A 104 4.29 30.66 8.81
C GLU A 104 3.37 31.74 8.19
N ASP A 105 2.05 31.56 8.35
CA ASP A 105 0.96 32.51 8.03
C ASP A 105 0.47 32.73 6.58
N LEU A 106 0.36 31.68 5.75
CA LEU A 106 -0.54 31.73 4.57
C LEU A 106 -1.50 30.52 4.53
N PRO A 107 -2.80 30.72 4.21
CA PRO A 107 -3.78 29.64 4.16
C PRO A 107 -3.31 28.57 3.18
N LEU A 108 -3.30 27.31 3.65
CA LEU A 108 -2.98 26.11 2.89
C LEU A 108 -3.66 26.15 1.52
N VAL A 109 -2.96 26.65 0.50
CA VAL A 109 -3.38 26.55 -0.88
C VAL A 109 -3.34 25.06 -1.15
N LYS A 110 -4.53 24.46 -1.14
CA LYS A 110 -4.82 23.04 -1.39
C LYS A 110 -3.75 22.46 -2.31
N ALA A 111 -2.78 21.74 -1.73
CA ALA A 111 -1.74 21.11 -2.51
C ALA A 111 -2.45 20.23 -3.52
N LYS A 112 -2.44 20.63 -4.80
CA LYS A 112 -3.11 19.87 -5.84
C LYS A 112 -2.44 18.51 -5.86
N LYS A 113 -3.23 17.48 -6.09
CA LYS A 113 -2.73 16.13 -6.26
C LYS A 113 -1.99 16.07 -7.61
N GLU A 114 -0.76 16.53 -7.59
CA GLU A 114 0.11 16.56 -8.76
C GLU A 114 0.81 15.21 -8.86
N LYS A 115 0.78 14.65 -10.07
CA LYS A 115 1.54 13.44 -10.40
C LYS A 115 3.02 13.81 -10.39
N LYS A 116 3.83 12.96 -9.76
CA LYS A 116 5.28 13.15 -9.65
C LYS A 116 5.97 12.33 -10.72
N ASP A 117 7.04 12.90 -11.27
CA ASP A 117 7.91 12.20 -12.20
C ASP A 117 8.78 11.17 -11.47
N LEU A 118 9.21 10.14 -12.21
CA LEU A 118 10.08 9.13 -11.65
C LEU A 118 11.45 9.77 -11.34
N PRO A 119 11.99 9.63 -10.13
CA PRO A 119 13.25 10.26 -9.78
C PRO A 119 14.44 9.70 -10.57
N SER A 120 15.48 10.52 -10.72
CA SER A 120 16.76 10.09 -11.26
C SER A 120 17.34 8.93 -10.44
N GLY A 121 17.81 7.87 -11.12
CA GLY A 121 18.18 6.61 -10.49
C GLY A 121 17.05 5.56 -10.42
N ALA A 122 15.90 5.85 -11.06
CA ALA A 122 14.82 4.91 -11.36
C ALA A 122 14.24 4.18 -10.13
N TYR A 123 13.82 2.91 -10.31
CA TYR A 123 13.24 2.04 -9.28
C TYR A 123 14.30 1.50 -8.31
N SER A 124 14.92 2.39 -7.54
CA SER A 124 15.78 2.02 -6.42
C SER A 124 15.29 2.65 -5.13
N VAL A 125 15.40 1.90 -4.02
CA VAL A 125 14.96 2.37 -2.70
C VAL A 125 15.67 3.66 -2.31
N SER A 126 16.98 3.75 -2.60
CA SER A 126 17.77 4.95 -2.30
C SER A 126 17.31 6.17 -3.11
N ALA A 127 16.95 6.02 -4.39
CA ALA A 127 16.42 7.12 -5.19
C ALA A 127 15.06 7.59 -4.67
N MET A 128 14.17 6.65 -4.34
CA MET A 128 12.85 6.97 -3.78
C MET A 128 12.95 7.71 -2.44
N ARG A 129 13.82 7.25 -1.52
CA ARG A 129 14.05 7.90 -0.22
C ARG A 129 14.68 9.29 -0.34
N ARG A 130 15.52 9.52 -1.35
CA ARG A 130 16.09 10.85 -1.63
C ARG A 130 15.07 11.81 -2.21
N ALA A 131 14.15 11.33 -3.05
CA ALA A 131 13.16 12.19 -3.71
C ALA A 131 11.97 12.51 -2.79
N PHE A 132 11.42 11.50 -2.12
CA PHE A 132 10.20 11.62 -1.35
C PHE A 132 10.44 11.50 0.14
N ALA A 133 9.95 12.48 0.90
CA ALA A 133 9.97 12.44 2.36
C ALA A 133 9.04 11.35 2.89
N TYR A 134 7.85 11.24 2.29
CA TYR A 134 6.84 10.22 2.59
C TYR A 134 5.78 10.20 1.47
N ALA A 135 4.93 9.18 1.50
CA ALA A 135 3.62 9.26 0.89
C ALA A 135 2.56 9.61 1.94
N GLU A 136 1.56 10.39 1.58
CA GLU A 136 0.41 10.72 2.43
C GLU A 136 -0.79 9.91 1.94
N ILE A 137 -1.38 9.11 2.84
CA ILE A 137 -2.72 8.59 2.63
C ILE A 137 -3.74 9.60 3.13
N ASP A 138 -4.93 9.64 2.54
CA ASP A 138 -5.98 10.51 3.06
C ASP A 138 -6.43 10.10 4.48
N GLY A 139 -7.02 11.05 5.22
CA GLY A 139 -7.40 10.83 6.62
C GLY A 139 -8.52 9.82 6.80
N MET A 140 -9.41 9.68 5.83
CA MET A 140 -10.52 8.75 5.91
C MET A 140 -10.04 7.31 5.82
N LEU A 141 -9.12 7.02 4.89
CA LEU A 141 -8.44 5.73 4.83
C LEU A 141 -7.71 5.45 6.13
N TYR A 142 -6.93 6.41 6.64
CA TYR A 142 -6.17 6.22 7.88
C TYR A 142 -7.06 5.84 9.07
N GLU A 143 -8.21 6.51 9.26
CA GLU A 143 -9.14 6.16 10.34
C GLU A 143 -9.77 4.77 10.15
N LEU A 144 -10.06 4.36 8.91
CA LEU A 144 -10.50 2.99 8.65
C LEU A 144 -9.41 1.97 8.99
N LEU A 145 -8.14 2.27 8.71
CA LEU A 145 -7.03 1.39 9.07
C LEU A 145 -6.85 1.25 10.58
N ARG A 146 -7.33 2.19 11.40
CA ARG A 146 -7.30 2.07 12.86
C ARG A 146 -8.40 1.15 13.42
N ASN A 147 -9.48 0.93 12.66
CA ASN A 147 -10.57 0.04 13.05
C ASN A 147 -10.29 -1.42 12.64
N ALA A 148 -10.35 -2.35 13.60
CA ALA A 148 -9.99 -3.76 13.38
C ALA A 148 -10.89 -4.46 12.34
N ASP A 149 -12.20 -4.23 12.38
CA ASP A 149 -13.16 -4.85 11.45
C ASP A 149 -12.97 -4.32 10.02
N ALA A 150 -12.77 -3.01 9.88
CA ALA A 150 -12.47 -2.39 8.60
C ALA A 150 -11.16 -2.92 8.00
N ARG A 151 -10.10 -3.05 8.82
CA ARG A 151 -8.84 -3.69 8.37
C ARG A 151 -9.09 -5.11 7.87
N ALA A 152 -9.83 -5.92 8.64
CA ALA A 152 -10.13 -7.31 8.28
C ALA A 152 -10.82 -7.38 6.91
N MET A 153 -11.85 -6.56 6.68
CA MET A 153 -12.56 -6.49 5.40
C MET A 153 -11.65 -6.05 4.23
N LEU A 154 -10.84 -5.00 4.43
CA LEU A 154 -9.93 -4.50 3.40
C LEU A 154 -8.85 -5.53 3.05
N ARG A 155 -8.33 -6.29 4.04
CA ARG A 155 -7.39 -7.39 3.81
C ARG A 155 -8.00 -8.47 2.92
N VAL A 156 -9.23 -8.89 3.21
CA VAL A 156 -9.93 -9.93 2.44
C VAL A 156 -10.08 -9.50 0.98
N VAL A 157 -10.45 -8.24 0.72
CA VAL A 157 -10.54 -7.70 -0.64
C VAL A 157 -9.20 -7.78 -1.36
N LEU A 158 -8.12 -7.28 -0.75
CA LEU A 158 -6.79 -7.28 -1.36
C LEU A 158 -6.29 -8.70 -1.66
N ILE A 159 -6.45 -9.63 -0.71
CA ILE A 159 -6.00 -11.01 -0.85
C ILE A 159 -6.76 -11.72 -1.96
N ASN A 160 -8.09 -11.64 -1.96
CA ASN A 160 -8.91 -12.32 -2.95
C ASN A 160 -8.72 -11.77 -4.37
N GLU A 161 -8.54 -10.45 -4.50
CA GLU A 161 -8.48 -9.80 -5.81
C GLU A 161 -7.10 -9.88 -6.47
N TYR A 162 -6.00 -9.84 -5.69
CA TYR A 162 -4.65 -9.72 -6.27
C TYR A 162 -3.68 -10.83 -5.87
N LEU A 163 -3.90 -11.56 -4.77
CA LEU A 163 -2.92 -12.53 -4.27
C LEU A 163 -3.38 -13.98 -4.49
N LYS A 164 -4.67 -14.26 -4.34
CA LYS A 164 -5.24 -15.59 -4.54
C LYS A 164 -5.05 -16.05 -6.00
N GLY A 165 -4.54 -17.28 -6.16
CA GLY A 165 -4.35 -17.88 -7.49
C GLY A 165 -3.22 -17.28 -8.31
N GLN A 166 -2.33 -16.49 -7.70
CA GLN A 166 -1.11 -16.03 -8.37
C GLN A 166 -0.18 -17.22 -8.66
N PRO A 167 0.42 -17.29 -9.86
CA PRO A 167 1.33 -18.35 -10.21
C PRO A 167 2.67 -18.18 -9.50
N THR A 168 3.12 -19.27 -8.90
CA THR A 168 4.33 -19.31 -8.10
C THR A 168 5.04 -20.65 -8.30
N LYS A 169 6.36 -20.63 -8.17
CA LYS A 169 7.21 -21.83 -8.27
C LYS A 169 7.20 -22.64 -6.98
N THR A 170 6.83 -22.03 -5.86
CA THR A 170 6.73 -22.65 -4.54
C THR A 170 5.31 -22.47 -4.02
N MET A 171 4.66 -23.54 -3.58
CA MET A 171 3.32 -23.40 -3.00
C MET A 171 3.42 -22.65 -1.66
N PRO A 172 2.72 -21.52 -1.49
CA PRO A 172 2.54 -20.89 -0.19
C PRO A 172 1.78 -21.86 0.74
N ASP A 173 2.08 -21.84 2.04
CA ASP A 173 1.32 -22.63 3.02
C ASP A 173 -0.08 -22.02 3.23
N TRP A 174 -1.00 -22.37 2.33
CA TRP A 174 -2.38 -21.90 2.38
C TRP A 174 -3.12 -22.38 3.63
N GLY A 175 -2.69 -23.49 4.26
CA GLY A 175 -3.26 -23.97 5.52
C GLY A 175 -3.03 -23.00 6.67
N GLN A 176 -1.79 -22.49 6.80
CA GLN A 176 -1.48 -21.42 7.75
C GLN A 176 -2.18 -20.10 7.41
N LEU A 177 -2.27 -19.74 6.13
CA LEU A 177 -2.90 -18.48 5.71
C LEU A 177 -4.39 -18.43 6.04
N VAL A 178 -5.12 -19.53 5.80
CA VAL A 178 -6.55 -19.61 6.11
C VAL A 178 -6.82 -19.57 7.61
N ALA A 179 -5.95 -20.20 8.43
CA ALA A 179 -6.09 -20.22 9.88
C ALA A 179 -5.80 -18.85 10.55
N MET A 180 -5.07 -17.96 9.87
CA MET A 180 -4.71 -16.62 10.36
C MET A 180 -5.61 -15.50 9.82
N LEU A 181 -6.44 -15.78 8.82
CA LEU A 181 -7.49 -14.84 8.45
C LEU A 181 -8.44 -14.71 9.65
N PRO A 182 -8.85 -13.49 10.04
CA PRO A 182 -9.93 -13.37 11.02
C PRO A 182 -11.09 -14.21 10.50
N LEU A 183 -11.66 -15.05 11.36
CA LEU A 183 -12.96 -15.68 11.16
C LEU A 183 -13.99 -14.56 11.05
N ILE A 184 -14.03 -13.86 9.92
CA ILE A 184 -15.15 -13.04 9.55
C ILE A 184 -16.22 -14.09 9.27
N ALA A 185 -17.07 -14.31 10.27
CA ALA A 185 -18.23 -15.14 10.10
C ALA A 185 -18.89 -14.66 8.82
N PHE A 186 -19.05 -15.57 7.85
CA PHE A 186 -19.92 -15.33 6.72
C PHE A 186 -21.28 -14.97 7.31
N VAL A 187 -21.58 -13.66 7.38
CA VAL A 187 -22.95 -13.23 7.58
C VAL A 187 -23.64 -13.58 6.28
N ALA A 188 -24.59 -14.49 6.42
CA ALA A 188 -25.38 -15.14 5.39
C ALA A 188 -26.07 -14.14 4.43
#